data_AF-A0A936VTW8-F1
#
_entry.id   AF-A0A936VTW8-F1
#
_cell.length_a   1.000
_cell.length_b   1.000
_cell.length_c   1.000
_cell.angle_alpha   90.00
_cell.angle_beta   90.00
_cell.angle_gamma   90.00
#
_symmetry.space_group_name_H-M   'P 1'
#
loop_
_entity.id
_entity.type
_entity.pdbx_description
1 polymer ?
#
loop_
_entity_poly.entity_id
_entity_poly.type
_entity_poly.pdbx_seq_one_letter_code
_entity_poly.pdbx_strand_id
1 'polypeptide(L)'
;MIVPLDQYANLYKVRDKIILQEDKITKLTDKLGIHPIMTGVKTLYDEGKLKLIQSAGYPNQNRSHFRSTDIWTSGSAADKYVTTGWLGRAFQVDHPTYPTGYPNTSNPDPLAITIGSF
;
A
#
# COMPACT_ATOMS: atom_id res chain seq x y z
N MET A 1 -9.28 -10.46 6.84
CA MET A 1 -9.43 -10.89 5.44
C MET A 1 -10.58 -10.13 4.81
N ILE A 2 -10.32 -9.44 3.70
CA ILE A 2 -11.34 -8.80 2.85
C ILE A 2 -11.88 -9.84 1.87
N VAL A 3 -13.19 -9.86 1.63
CA VAL A 3 -13.87 -10.79 0.71
C VAL A 3 -14.56 -9.99 -0.40
N PRO A 4 -14.21 -10.19 -1.69
CA PRO A 4 -14.88 -9.54 -2.81
C PRO A 4 -16.20 -10.26 -3.11
N LEU A 5 -17.32 -9.69 -2.67
CA LEU A 5 -18.66 -10.26 -2.84
C LEU A 5 -19.08 -10.28 -4.32
N ASP A 6 -18.64 -9.29 -5.09
CA ASP A 6 -18.85 -9.20 -6.54
C ASP A 6 -18.12 -10.30 -7.34
N GLN A 7 -17.15 -10.99 -6.73
CA GLN A 7 -16.43 -12.12 -7.32
C GLN A 7 -16.70 -13.44 -6.58
N TYR A 8 -17.62 -13.46 -5.61
CA TYR A 8 -17.83 -14.61 -4.73
C TYR A 8 -18.12 -15.89 -5.50
N ALA A 9 -19.00 -15.84 -6.50
CA ALA A 9 -19.34 -17.01 -7.32
C ALA A 9 -18.13 -17.62 -8.05
N ASN A 10 -17.20 -16.80 -8.53
CA ASN A 10 -15.98 -17.29 -9.17
C ASN A 10 -15.00 -17.87 -8.14
N LEU A 11 -14.85 -17.21 -6.99
CA LEU A 11 -14.01 -17.70 -5.90
C LEU A 11 -14.53 -19.03 -5.34
N TYR A 12 -15.83 -19.18 -5.17
CA TYR A 12 -16.45 -20.40 -4.68
C TYR A 12 -16.12 -21.60 -5.57
N LYS A 13 -16.14 -21.43 -6.90
CA LYS A 13 -15.78 -22.51 -7.85
C LYS A 13 -14.35 -23.02 -7.68
N VAL A 14 -13.41 -22.14 -7.31
CA VAL A 14 -11.98 -22.50 -7.21
C VAL A 14 -11.49 -22.71 -5.78
N ARG A 15 -12.32 -22.39 -4.77
CA ARG A 15 -11.96 -22.41 -3.34
C ARG A 15 -13.10 -22.90 -2.43
N ASP A 16 -14.02 -23.71 -2.95
CA ASP A 16 -15.17 -24.28 -2.25
C ASP A 16 -14.83 -24.86 -0.86
N LYS A 17 -13.67 -25.50 -0.71
CA LYS A 17 -13.23 -26.14 0.54
C LYS A 17 -12.78 -25.18 1.64
N ILE A 18 -12.41 -23.94 1.30
CA ILE A 18 -11.80 -22.99 2.24
C ILE A 18 -12.49 -21.63 2.28
N ILE A 19 -13.41 -21.35 1.34
CA ILE A 19 -14.14 -20.09 1.31
C ILE A 19 -15.22 -20.08 2.38
N LEU A 20 -15.41 -18.91 3.00
CA LEU A 20 -16.50 -18.69 3.95
C LEU A 20 -17.83 -18.71 3.21
N GLN A 21 -18.86 -19.35 3.78
CA GLN A 21 -20.23 -19.31 3.25
C GLN A 21 -20.74 -17.87 3.19
N GLU A 22 -21.47 -17.53 2.13
CA GLU A 22 -21.83 -16.14 1.83
C GLU A 22 -22.66 -15.48 2.94
N ASP A 23 -23.57 -16.24 3.54
CA ASP A 23 -24.42 -15.85 4.67
C ASP A 23 -23.64 -15.52 5.96
N LYS A 24 -22.42 -16.05 6.09
CA LYS A 24 -21.53 -15.80 7.23
C LYS A 24 -20.63 -14.58 7.04
N ILE A 25 -20.64 -13.95 5.86
CA ILE A 25 -19.79 -12.78 5.58
C ILE A 25 -20.45 -11.51 6.12
N THR A 26 -19.71 -10.74 6.91
CA THR A 26 -20.16 -9.40 7.33
C THR A 26 -19.93 -8.41 6.18
N LYS A 27 -21.01 -7.85 5.66
CA LYS A 27 -20.94 -6.88 4.54
C LYS A 27 -20.38 -5.52 5.01
N LEU A 28 -19.48 -4.97 4.22
CA LEU A 28 -19.03 -3.58 4.31
C LEU A 28 -19.71 -2.70 3.27
N THR A 29 -19.88 -3.23 2.06
CA THR A 29 -20.61 -2.64 0.94
C THR A 29 -21.30 -3.75 0.14
N ASP A 30 -21.98 -3.40 -0.95
CA ASP A 30 -22.55 -4.39 -1.87
C ASP A 30 -21.50 -5.26 -2.57
N LYS A 31 -20.24 -4.80 -2.61
CA LYS A 31 -19.14 -5.47 -3.30
C LYS A 31 -18.09 -6.05 -2.36
N LEU A 32 -18.05 -5.62 -1.11
CA LEU A 32 -17.01 -6.00 -0.15
C LEU A 32 -17.59 -6.50 1.16
N GLY A 33 -17.00 -7.57 1.67
CA GLY A 33 -17.25 -8.09 3.00
C GLY A 33 -15.97 -8.37 3.76
N ILE A 34 -16.12 -8.72 5.02
CA ILE A 34 -15.05 -9.12 5.92
C ILE A 34 -15.44 -10.36 6.70
N HIS A 35 -14.44 -11.06 7.22
CA HIS A 35 -14.65 -12.20 8.09
C HIS A 35 -15.43 -11.75 9.36
N PRO A 36 -16.43 -12.53 9.83
CA PRO A 36 -17.34 -12.10 10.92
C PRO A 36 -16.64 -11.82 12.24
N ILE A 37 -15.50 -12.44 12.51
CA ILE A 37 -14.69 -12.17 13.72
C ILE A 37 -14.05 -10.76 13.73
N MET A 38 -14.00 -10.08 12.58
CA MET A 38 -13.35 -8.77 12.45
C MET A 38 -14.27 -7.62 12.88
N THR A 39 -14.97 -7.79 13.99
CA THR A 39 -15.95 -6.82 14.51
C THR A 39 -15.30 -5.46 14.78
N GLY A 40 -14.07 -5.41 15.32
CA GLY A 40 -13.34 -4.15 15.51
C GLY A 40 -13.04 -3.41 14.21
N VAL A 41 -12.72 -4.14 13.13
CA VAL A 41 -12.52 -3.53 11.80
C VAL A 41 -13.84 -3.01 11.24
N LYS A 42 -14.95 -3.72 11.48
CA LYS A 42 -16.29 -3.26 11.13
C LYS A 42 -16.61 -1.94 11.84
N THR A 43 -16.38 -1.86 13.15
CA THR A 43 -16.58 -0.63 13.93
C THR A 43 -15.77 0.53 13.37
N LEU A 44 -14.47 0.35 13.11
CA LEU A 44 -13.64 1.41 12.53
C LEU A 44 -14.13 1.86 11.14
N TYR A 45 -14.61 0.92 10.32
CA TYR A 45 -15.18 1.24 9.01
C TYR A 45 -16.48 2.03 9.14
N ASP A 46 -17.39 1.59 10.01
CA ASP A 46 -18.69 2.24 10.23
C ASP A 46 -18.56 3.64 10.85
N GLU A 47 -17.54 3.84 11.69
CA GLU A 47 -17.17 5.16 12.24
C GLU A 47 -16.41 6.05 11.24
N GLY A 48 -16.16 5.57 10.02
CA GLY A 48 -15.41 6.32 9.00
C GLY A 48 -13.91 6.47 9.27
N LYS A 49 -13.38 5.73 10.25
CA LYS A 49 -11.97 5.73 10.67
C LYS A 49 -11.09 4.77 9.86
N LEU A 50 -11.68 3.97 8.96
CA LEU A 50 -10.97 3.02 8.12
C LEU A 50 -11.42 3.15 6.66
N LYS A 51 -10.45 3.17 5.74
CA LYS A 51 -10.68 3.07 4.29
C LYS A 51 -9.97 1.85 3.74
N LEU A 52 -10.60 1.20 2.78
CA LEU A 52 -10.03 0.07 2.06
C LEU A 52 -9.52 0.52 0.70
N ILE A 53 -8.23 0.36 0.45
CA ILE A 53 -7.60 0.59 -0.85
C ILE A 53 -7.29 -0.78 -1.45
N GLN A 54 -7.97 -1.09 -2.55
CA GLN A 54 -7.75 -2.33 -3.31
C GLN A 54 -6.79 -2.08 -4.47
N SER A 55 -6.21 -3.15 -5.01
CA SER A 55 -5.33 -3.08 -6.18
C SER A 55 -4.10 -2.19 -5.99
N ALA A 56 -3.58 -2.11 -4.76
CA ALA A 56 -2.29 -1.49 -4.46
C ALA A 56 -1.15 -2.36 -4.99
N GLY A 57 -0.94 -2.32 -6.30
CA GLY A 57 0.09 -3.07 -7.01
C GLY A 57 0.24 -2.57 -8.44
N TYR A 58 1.10 -3.23 -9.22
CA TYR A 58 1.38 -2.87 -10.60
C TYR A 58 1.09 -4.05 -11.55
N PRO A 59 0.63 -3.79 -12.79
CA PRO A 59 0.43 -4.85 -13.79
C PRO A 59 1.71 -5.63 -14.07
N ASN A 60 1.58 -6.90 -14.45
CA ASN A 60 2.71 -7.78 -14.80
C ASN A 60 3.80 -7.80 -13.71
N GLN A 61 3.40 -8.17 -12.49
CA GLN A 61 4.26 -8.13 -11.31
C GLN A 61 5.61 -8.83 -11.55
N ASN A 62 6.69 -8.18 -11.11
CA ASN A 62 8.01 -8.76 -11.21
C ASN A 62 8.20 -9.80 -10.09
N ARG A 63 8.58 -11.03 -10.45
CA ARG A 63 8.75 -12.12 -9.47
C ARG A 63 10.14 -12.16 -8.83
N SER A 64 11.08 -11.32 -9.27
CA SER A 64 12.39 -11.17 -8.64
C SER A 64 12.28 -10.33 -7.38
N HIS A 65 12.82 -10.85 -6.29
CA HIS A 65 12.93 -10.13 -5.02
C HIS A 65 13.71 -8.82 -5.20
N PHE A 66 14.90 -8.89 -5.80
CA PHE A 66 15.76 -7.71 -6.04
C PHE A 66 15.05 -6.65 -6.85
N ARG A 67 14.40 -7.05 -7.96
CA ARG A 67 13.74 -6.09 -8.83
C ARG A 67 12.50 -5.47 -8.18
N SER A 68 11.77 -6.23 -7.37
CA SER A 68 10.64 -5.69 -6.59
C SER A 68 11.10 -4.68 -5.55
N THR A 69 12.24 -4.93 -4.87
CA THR A 69 12.86 -3.96 -3.97
C THR A 69 13.23 -2.69 -4.72
N ASP A 70 13.87 -2.80 -5.89
CA ASP A 70 14.23 -1.64 -6.71
C ASP A 70 13.00 -0.84 -7.14
N ILE A 71 11.91 -1.51 -7.56
CA ILE A 71 10.65 -0.83 -7.92
C ILE A 71 10.12 -0.04 -6.72
N TRP A 72 10.10 -0.64 -5.53
CA TRP A 72 9.62 0.02 -4.32
C TRP A 72 10.46 1.24 -3.91
N THR A 73 11.78 1.12 -3.96
CA THR A 73 12.70 2.20 -3.56
C THR A 73 12.83 3.30 -4.62
N SER A 74 12.77 2.93 -5.90
CA SER A 74 12.87 3.88 -7.02
C SER A 74 11.53 4.47 -7.45
N GLY A 75 10.40 3.82 -7.14
CA GLY A 75 9.08 4.19 -7.69
C GLY A 75 8.99 4.01 -9.20
N SER A 76 9.81 3.14 -9.79
CA SER A 76 9.84 2.90 -11.24
C SER A 76 8.71 1.95 -11.70
N ALA A 77 8.30 2.07 -12.96
CA ALA A 77 7.49 1.05 -13.61
C ALA A 77 8.26 -0.28 -13.68
N ALA A 78 7.55 -1.41 -13.75
CA ALA A 78 8.15 -2.74 -13.66
C ALA A 78 9.26 -2.99 -14.72
N ASP A 79 9.10 -2.41 -15.91
CA ASP A 79 9.99 -2.48 -17.08
C ASP A 79 11.05 -1.37 -17.14
N LYS A 80 11.11 -0.46 -16.15
CA LYS A 80 12.03 0.69 -16.14
C LYS A 80 13.08 0.59 -15.05
N TYR A 81 14.34 0.65 -15.43
CA TYR A 81 15.46 0.65 -14.48
C TYR A 81 15.90 2.09 -14.22
N VAL A 82 15.76 2.52 -12.97
CA VAL A 82 16.09 3.87 -12.51
C VAL A 82 17.13 3.74 -11.41
N THR A 83 18.21 4.51 -11.50
CA THR A 83 19.34 4.46 -10.56
C THR A 83 19.15 5.35 -9.33
N THR A 84 18.04 6.08 -9.25
CA THR A 84 17.72 7.00 -8.15
C THR A 84 16.47 6.56 -7.39
N GLY A 85 16.44 6.80 -6.08
CA GLY A 85 15.28 6.59 -5.21
C GLY A 85 14.23 7.70 -5.35
N TRP A 86 12.95 7.37 -5.16
CA TRP A 86 11.90 8.40 -5.25
C TRP A 86 12.01 9.45 -4.15
N LEU A 87 12.40 9.04 -2.94
CA LEU A 87 12.59 9.96 -1.81
C LEU A 87 13.74 10.94 -2.06
N GLY A 88 14.85 10.46 -2.62
CA GLY A 88 15.98 11.33 -2.99
C GLY A 88 15.61 12.35 -4.05
N ARG A 89 14.81 11.95 -5.06
CA ARG A 89 14.27 12.89 -6.06
C ARG A 89 13.32 13.91 -5.45
N ALA A 90 12.48 13.51 -4.49
CA ALA A 90 11.60 14.44 -3.77
C ALA A 90 12.41 15.50 -3.01
N PHE A 91 13.43 15.09 -2.24
CA PHE A 91 14.31 16.03 -1.56
C PHE A 91 15.04 16.99 -2.50
N GLN A 92 15.45 16.51 -3.67
CA GLN A 92 16.07 17.38 -4.68
C GLN A 92 15.08 18.45 -5.20
N VAL A 93 13.79 18.13 -5.30
CA VAL A 93 12.75 19.09 -5.70
C VAL A 93 12.47 20.09 -4.58
N ASP A 94 12.34 19.62 -3.34
CA ASP A 94 11.93 20.44 -2.20
C ASP A 94 13.10 21.28 -1.63
N HIS A 95 14.33 20.78 -1.76
CA HIS A 95 15.55 21.40 -1.22
C HIS A 95 16.68 21.47 -2.27
N PRO A 96 16.46 22.15 -3.40
CA PRO A 96 17.36 22.12 -4.56
C PRO A 96 18.76 22.70 -4.30
N THR A 97 18.89 23.56 -3.28
CA THR A 97 20.17 24.18 -2.92
C THR A 97 20.90 23.46 -1.80
N TYR A 98 20.31 22.45 -1.15
CA TYR A 98 20.98 21.74 -0.06
C TYR A 98 22.32 21.15 -0.54
N PRO A 99 23.42 21.28 0.22
CA PRO A 99 23.51 21.86 1.57
C PRO A 99 23.72 23.39 1.63
N THR A 100 23.85 24.07 0.50
CA THR A 100 24.04 25.52 0.43
C THR A 100 22.80 26.27 0.95
N GLY A 101 23.03 27.16 1.93
CA GLY A 101 21.96 27.95 2.56
C GLY A 101 21.17 27.20 3.64
N TYR A 102 21.72 26.09 4.17
CA TYR A 102 21.16 25.35 5.30
C TYR A 102 22.15 25.33 6.48
N PRO A 103 21.64 25.32 7.74
CA PRO A 103 20.26 25.59 8.12
C PRO A 103 19.85 27.06 7.88
N ASN A 104 18.55 27.34 7.81
CA ASN A 104 17.98 28.68 7.65
C ASN A 104 16.70 28.85 8.47
N THR A 105 16.07 30.02 8.42
CA THR A 105 14.86 30.34 9.22
C THR A 105 13.66 29.45 8.91
N SER A 106 13.56 28.91 7.69
CA SER A 106 12.50 27.96 7.31
C SER A 106 12.87 26.50 7.59
N ASN A 107 14.17 26.18 7.65
CA ASN A 107 14.70 24.84 7.88
C ASN A 107 15.85 24.91 8.90
N PRO A 108 15.54 24.99 10.20
CA PRO A 108 16.54 25.21 11.25
C PRO A 108 17.44 23.98 11.48
N ASP A 109 16.97 22.79 11.10
CA ASP A 109 17.67 21.52 11.26
C ASP A 109 18.11 20.95 9.90
N PRO A 110 19.24 20.22 9.84
CA PRO A 110 19.67 19.54 8.63
C PRO A 110 18.69 18.43 8.26
N LEU A 111 18.50 18.22 6.95
CA LEU A 111 17.71 17.10 6.44
C LEU A 111 18.38 15.78 6.82
N ALA A 112 17.61 14.86 7.38
CA ALA A 112 18.05 13.52 7.72
C ALA A 112 17.02 12.50 7.26
N ILE A 113 17.50 11.35 6.77
CA ILE A 113 16.69 10.19 6.42
C ILE A 113 17.21 9.02 7.23
N THR A 114 16.32 8.38 7.99
CA THR A 114 16.61 7.12 8.69
C THR A 114 15.83 6.00 8.02
N ILE A 115 16.51 4.93 7.61
CA ILE A 115 15.90 3.75 7.01
C ILE A 115 16.36 2.52 7.80
N GLY A 116 15.43 1.83 8.46
CA GLY A 116 15.73 0.73 9.38
C GLY A 116 15.67 1.16 10.85
N SER A 117 15.60 0.18 11.76
CA SER A 117 15.45 0.45 13.20
C SER A 117 16.78 0.58 13.92
N PHE A 118 16.74 1.37 15.00
CA PHE A 118 17.66 1.25 16.14
C PHE A 118 17.59 -0.16 16.75
#